data_AF-A0A9W8JR62-F1
#
_entry.id   AF-A0A9W8JR62-F1
#
_cell.length_a   1.000
_cell.length_b   1.000
_cell.length_c   1.000
_cell.angle_alpha   90.00
_cell.angle_beta   90.00
_cell.angle_gamma   90.00
#
_symmetry.space_group_name_H-M   'P 1'
#
loop_
_entity.id
_entity.type
_entity.pdbx_description
1 polymer ?
#
loop_
_entity_poly.entity_id
_entity_poly.type
_entity_poly.pdbx_seq_one_letter_code
_entity_poly.pdbx_strand_id
1 'polypeptide(L)'
;MGLEKHGGKGTNGGVWEWTSTLFDTHDGIVPTKLFTGYSVDFFDTKHHVALGASYATIPRLAGRRTVRNFYQHNYPYPWIGARVVYDV
;
A
#
# COMPACT_ATOMS: atom_id res chain seq x y z
N MET A 1 -18.21 -3.31 -7.58
CA MET A 1 -18.88 -4.60 -7.32
C MET A 1 -17.84 -5.69 -7.14
N GLY A 2 -18.00 -6.53 -6.11
CA GLY A 2 -17.02 -7.55 -5.73
C GLY A 2 -17.07 -8.79 -6.61
N LEU A 3 -15.90 -9.23 -7.08
CA LEU A 3 -15.77 -10.46 -7.87
C LEU A 3 -15.89 -11.69 -6.96
N GLU A 4 -16.32 -12.83 -7.51
CA GLU A 4 -16.41 -14.11 -6.79
C GLU A 4 -15.08 -14.49 -6.14
N LYS A 5 -13.97 -14.27 -6.87
CA LYS A 5 -12.59 -14.48 -6.38
C LYS A 5 -12.23 -13.66 -5.12
N HIS A 6 -13.05 -12.68 -4.75
CA HIS A 6 -12.89 -11.83 -3.57
C HIS A 6 -13.99 -12.05 -2.52
N GLY A 7 -14.77 -13.14 -2.63
CA GLY A 7 -15.87 -13.44 -1.71
C GLY A 7 -16.94 -12.36 -1.70
N GLY A 8 -17.22 -11.75 -2.87
CA GLY A 8 -18.19 -10.67 -3.01
C GLY A 8 -17.73 -9.31 -2.44
N LYS A 9 -16.52 -9.22 -1.85
CA LYS A 9 -15.99 -7.97 -1.30
C LYS A 9 -15.65 -7.00 -2.44
N GLY A 10 -16.19 -5.79 -2.35
CA GLY A 10 -15.89 -4.70 -3.26
C GLY A 10 -14.46 -4.18 -3.10
N THR A 11 -13.97 -3.51 -4.14
CA THR A 11 -12.74 -2.70 -4.11
C THR A 11 -13.13 -1.24 -4.26
N ASN A 12 -12.28 -0.31 -3.80
CA ASN A 12 -12.51 1.14 -3.95
C ASN A 12 -12.33 1.66 -5.38
N GLY A 13 -12.53 0.82 -6.40
CA GLY A 13 -12.44 1.23 -7.80
C GLY A 13 -11.01 1.24 -8.37
N GLY A 14 -10.09 0.50 -7.75
CA GLY A 14 -8.70 0.45 -8.21
C GLY A 14 -7.96 1.73 -7.85
N VAL A 15 -7.98 2.11 -6.57
CA VAL A 15 -7.09 3.13 -6.00
C VAL A 15 -6.28 2.47 -4.91
N TRP A 16 -5.09 3.00 -4.65
CA TRP A 16 -4.40 2.67 -3.40
C TRP A 16 -5.29 3.06 -2.22
N GLU A 17 -5.20 2.32 -1.12
CA GLU A 17 -5.97 2.58 0.09
C GLU A 17 -5.00 2.93 1.22
N TRP A 18 -5.18 4.12 1.80
CA TRP A 18 -4.44 4.54 2.99
C TRP A 18 -4.67 3.58 4.16
N THR A 19 -3.61 3.39 4.94
CA THR A 19 -3.66 2.73 6.25
C THR A 19 -3.15 3.68 7.33
N SER A 20 -3.52 3.42 8.59
CA SER A 20 -2.93 4.11 9.75
C SER A 20 -1.52 3.59 10.09
N THR A 21 -1.00 2.61 9.35
CA THR A 21 0.29 1.98 9.61
C THR A 21 1.42 2.83 9.03
N LEU A 22 2.38 3.21 9.86
CA LEU A 22 3.63 3.83 9.40
C LEU A 22 4.41 2.88 8.49
N PHE A 23 5.06 3.44 7.48
CA PHE A 23 5.98 2.67 6.65
C PHE A 23 7.28 2.44 7.42
N ASP A 24 7.37 1.25 8.01
CA ASP A 24 8.54 0.83 8.78
C ASP A 24 8.95 -0.62 8.39
N THR A 25 9.99 -1.09 9.06
CA THR A 25 10.53 -2.44 9.04
C THR A 25 9.48 -3.52 9.35
N HIS A 26 9.85 -4.77 9.12
CA HIS A 26 9.08 -5.93 9.54
C HIS A 26 10.02 -7.09 9.86
N ASP A 27 9.52 -8.10 10.58
CA ASP A 27 10.29 -9.29 10.91
C ASP A 27 10.80 -9.99 9.65
N GLY A 28 12.09 -10.31 9.64
CA GLY A 28 12.75 -10.96 8.50
C GLY A 28 13.04 -10.05 7.31
N ILE A 29 13.00 -8.72 7.48
CA ILE A 29 13.43 -7.82 6.41
C ILE A 29 14.91 -8.06 6.06
N VAL A 30 15.20 -8.19 4.77
CA VAL A 30 16.56 -8.25 4.22
C VAL A 30 16.65 -7.17 3.15
N PRO A 31 17.26 -5.99 3.45
CA PRO A 31 17.41 -4.93 2.48
C PRO A 31 18.19 -5.41 1.24
N THR A 32 17.76 -4.96 0.07
CA THR A 32 18.50 -5.26 -1.16
C THR A 32 19.86 -4.57 -1.13
N LYS A 33 20.90 -5.27 -1.60
CA LYS A 33 22.25 -4.70 -1.74
C LYS A 33 22.40 -3.81 -2.98
N LEU A 34 21.49 -3.94 -3.95
CA LEU A 34 21.55 -3.22 -5.23
C LEU A 34 20.88 -1.84 -5.15
N PHE A 35 19.82 -1.72 -4.37
CA PHE A 35 19.09 -0.48 -4.20
C PHE A 35 18.69 -0.30 -2.73
N THR A 36 19.72 -0.10 -1.90
CA THR A 36 19.59 -0.05 -0.45
C THR A 36 18.56 0.98 0.02
N GLY A 37 18.52 2.16 -0.61
CA GLY A 37 17.59 3.25 -0.28
C GLY A 37 16.16 3.09 -0.78
N TYR A 38 15.78 1.96 -1.40
CA TYR A 38 14.41 1.79 -1.93
C TYR A 38 13.34 1.85 -0.82
N SER A 39 13.66 1.37 0.38
CA SER A 39 12.69 1.32 1.49
C SER A 39 13.24 1.88 2.78
N VAL A 40 14.47 1.49 3.17
CA VAL A 40 14.99 1.78 4.52
C VAL A 40 15.15 3.28 4.80
N ASP A 41 15.43 4.08 3.76
CA ASP A 41 15.55 5.54 3.88
C ASP A 41 14.22 6.22 4.23
N PHE A 42 13.09 5.52 4.04
CA PHE A 42 11.73 6.01 4.31
C PHE A 42 11.13 5.43 5.58
N PHE A 43 11.89 4.66 6.37
CA PHE A 43 11.51 4.26 7.73
C PHE A 43 11.75 5.41 8.71
N ASP A 44 11.15 6.56 8.39
CA ASP A 44 11.45 7.86 8.98
C ASP A 44 10.29 8.41 9.82
N THR A 45 9.25 7.60 10.05
CA THR A 45 7.98 7.95 10.73
C THR A 45 7.11 9.00 10.01
N LYS A 46 7.47 9.41 8.80
CA LYS A 46 6.72 10.42 8.02
C LYS A 46 5.83 9.80 6.96
N HIS A 47 6.07 8.54 6.59
CA HIS A 47 5.36 7.84 5.54
C HIS A 47 4.36 6.85 6.11
N HIS A 48 3.20 6.73 5.46
CA HIS A 48 2.20 5.71 5.78
C HIS A 48 2.12 4.69 4.66
N VAL A 49 1.79 3.45 5.03
CA VAL A 49 1.57 2.36 4.07
C VAL A 49 0.27 2.58 3.32
N ALA A 50 0.32 2.35 2.01
CA ALA A 50 -0.84 2.26 1.13
C ALA A 50 -0.90 0.87 0.48
N LEU A 51 -2.10 0.27 0.44
CA LEU A 51 -2.32 -1.10 -0.02
C LEU A 51 -3.31 -1.17 -1.19
N GLY A 52 -3.36 -2.32 -1.88
CA GLY A 52 -4.43 -2.65 -2.83
C GLY A 52 -4.19 -2.28 -4.30
N ALA A 53 -3.18 -1.46 -4.60
CA ALA A 53 -2.86 -0.95 -5.94
C ALA A 53 -3.93 -0.08 -6.59
N SER A 54 -3.51 0.75 -7.56
CA SER A 54 -4.43 1.56 -8.37
C SER A 54 -4.61 1.00 -9.78
N TYR A 55 -5.59 1.52 -10.52
CA TYR A 55 -5.82 1.22 -11.93
C TYR A 55 -4.62 1.58 -12.82
N ALA A 56 -3.78 2.51 -12.36
CA ALA A 56 -2.54 2.91 -13.02
C ALA A 56 -1.35 2.01 -12.65
N THR A 57 -1.51 1.06 -11.74
CA THR A 57 -0.44 0.14 -11.31
C THR A 57 -0.37 -1.05 -12.26
N ILE A 58 0.84 -1.42 -12.70
CA ILE A 58 1.04 -2.55 -13.62
C ILE A 58 0.51 -3.87 -13.02
N PRO A 59 -0.16 -4.75 -13.80
CA PRO A 59 -0.81 -5.95 -13.27
C PRO A 59 0.09 -6.89 -12.45
N ARG A 60 1.38 -6.99 -12.81
CA ARG A 60 2.35 -7.82 -12.07
C ARG A 60 2.56 -7.35 -10.63
N LEU A 61 2.46 -6.05 -10.36
CA LEU A 61 2.52 -5.51 -9.01
C LEU A 61 1.13 -5.51 -8.37
N ALA A 62 0.09 -5.12 -9.11
CA ALA A 62 -1.28 -5.03 -8.60
C ALA A 62 -1.84 -6.39 -8.12
N GLY A 63 -1.41 -7.50 -8.70
CA GLY A 63 -1.80 -8.85 -8.27
C GLY A 63 -1.18 -9.30 -6.95
N ARG A 64 -0.18 -8.59 -6.41
CA ARG A 64 0.53 -8.99 -5.19
C ARG A 64 -0.13 -8.39 -3.96
N ARG A 65 -0.56 -9.27 -3.05
CA ARG A 65 -1.14 -8.87 -1.75
C ARG A 65 -0.13 -8.25 -0.78
N THR A 66 1.16 -8.44 -1.02
CA THR A 66 2.27 -8.03 -0.13
C THR A 66 2.96 -6.75 -0.57
N VAL A 67 2.59 -6.16 -1.71
CA VAL A 67 3.18 -4.89 -2.13
C VAL A 67 2.69 -3.79 -1.20
N ARG A 68 3.65 -3.09 -0.58
CA ARG A 68 3.43 -1.90 0.23
C ARG A 68 3.89 -0.70 -0.59
N ASN A 69 2.95 0.16 -0.97
CA ASN A 69 3.30 1.50 -1.44
C ASN A 69 3.35 2.44 -0.22
N PHE A 70 3.97 3.61 -0.34
CA PHE A 70 4.11 4.54 0.78
C PHE A 70 4.21 5.98 0.29
N TYR A 71 3.57 6.88 1.04
CA TYR A 71 3.59 8.32 0.78
C TYR A 71 3.52 9.08 2.10
N GLN A 72 3.97 10.34 2.10
CA GLN A 72 3.70 11.26 3.21
C GLN A 72 2.21 11.58 3.26
N HIS A 73 1.66 11.76 4.46
CA HIS A 73 0.21 11.93 4.67
C HIS A 73 -0.41 13.05 3.81
N ASN A 74 0.32 14.15 3.60
CA ASN A 74 -0.16 15.31 2.86
C ASN A 74 0.23 15.33 1.38
N TYR A 75 0.72 14.22 0.81
CA TYR A 75 1.14 14.17 -0.59
C TYR A 75 -0.09 14.01 -1.51
N PRO A 76 -0.42 15.00 -2.38
CA PRO A 76 -1.74 15.06 -3.02
C PRO A 76 -1.83 14.42 -4.41
N TYR A 77 -0.70 13.94 -4.96
CA TYR A 77 -0.63 13.45 -6.34
C TYR A 77 -0.86 11.94 -6.58
N PRO A 78 -0.88 11.02 -5.58
CA PRO A 78 -1.08 9.61 -5.87
C PRO A 78 -2.56 9.27 -6.09
N TRP A 79 -2.81 8.24 -6.91
CA TRP A 79 -4.15 7.63 -7.08
C TRP A 79 -4.55 6.84 -5.83
N ILE A 80 -4.90 7.56 -4.76
CA ILE A 80 -5.13 7.01 -3.44
C ILE A 80 -6.46 7.50 -2.85
N GLY A 81 -7.15 6.61 -2.15
CA GLY A 81 -8.29 6.90 -1.29
C GLY A 81 -8.10 6.25 0.08
N ALA A 82 -9.20 5.98 0.78
CA ALA A 82 -9.17 5.27 2.05
C ALA A 82 -10.36 4.31 2.18
N ARG A 83 -10.21 3.31 3.03
CA ARG A 83 -11.29 2.43 3.47
C ARG A 83 -11.44 2.58 4.98
N VAL A 84 -12.63 2.97 5.44
CA VAL A 84 -12.90 3.14 6.86
C VAL A 84 -13.11 1.77 7.50
N VAL A 85 -12.55 1.59 8.69
CA VAL A 85 -12.72 0.43 9.56
C VAL A 85 -13.15 0.90 10.95
N TYR A 86 -13.85 0.06 11.69
CA TYR A 86 -14.37 0.36 13.02
C TYR A 86 -13.97 -0.77 13.98
N ASP A 87 -13.75 -0.41 15.24
CA ASP A 87 -13.65 -1.38 16.33
C ASP A 87 -15.03 -2.04 16.55
N VAL A 88 -15.02 -3.29 17.04
CA VAL A 88 -16.23 -4.09 17.32
C VAL A 88 -16.47 -4.15 18.82
#